data_AF-A0A7V4E6H5-F1
#
_entry.id   AF-A0A7V4E6H5-F1
#
_cell.length_a   1.000
_cell.length_b   1.000
_cell.length_c   1.000
_cell.angle_alpha   90.00
_cell.angle_beta   90.00
_cell.angle_gamma   90.00
#
_symmetry.space_group_name_H-M   'P 1'
#
loop_
_entity.id
_entity.type
_entity.pdbx_description
1 polymer ?
#
loop_
_entity_poly.entity_id
_entity_poly.type
_entity_poly.pdbx_seq_one_letter_code
_entity_poly.pdbx_strand_id
1 'polypeptide(L)'
;SLRLHGQSLRAGLLMDLGRYLEAESLLPGEPHPPPAYRKADLEARTRYHATRLRLLLETGRLGQALEEGERAYRETPHPWLAAALLSAWTLKGRFREDLFQEALRHPDGKGLGVLALAHHRWQRNLDPTPLLKEALRESRRLSNPYVYHLALTSLALYLWPKAPRKAKALSQHLLYQTHRTGFAVHLEVARLLRAQLLLEEGEKVEHLLGFTPSVPLTRAWQAVLAGENPGENLGGYGILGRWVRELWRRRGAGWMRHRR
;
A
#
# COMPACT_ATOMS: atom_id res chain seq x y z
N SER A 1 -25.30 2.94 13.14
CA SER A 1 -24.05 3.50 12.59
C SER A 1 -22.78 3.20 13.39
N LEU A 2 -22.70 3.56 14.69
CA LEU A 2 -21.46 3.44 15.49
C LEU A 2 -20.81 2.04 15.47
N ARG A 3 -21.61 0.98 15.53
CA ARG A 3 -21.10 -0.41 15.50
C ARG A 3 -20.30 -0.72 14.23
N LEU A 4 -20.79 -0.28 13.06
CA LEU A 4 -20.08 -0.52 11.80
C LEU A 4 -18.82 0.36 11.69
N HIS A 5 -18.88 1.62 12.14
CA HIS A 5 -17.69 2.47 12.22
C HIS A 5 -16.59 1.84 13.07
N GLY A 6 -16.93 1.39 14.29
CA GLY A 6 -15.99 0.75 15.20
C GLY A 6 -15.39 -0.53 14.62
N GLN A 7 -16.21 -1.32 13.92
CA GLN A 7 -15.77 -2.53 13.22
C GLN A 7 -14.77 -2.21 12.11
N SER A 8 -15.05 -1.25 11.24
CA SER A 8 -14.13 -0.82 10.17
C SER A 8 -12.83 -0.23 10.71
N LEU A 9 -12.92 0.57 11.78
CA LEU A 9 -11.74 1.11 12.48
C LEU A 9 -10.86 -0.01 13.06
N ARG A 10 -11.49 -0.98 13.74
CA ARG A 10 -10.78 -2.13 14.30
C ARG A 10 -10.10 -2.96 13.21
N ALA A 11 -10.77 -3.17 12.07
CA ALA A 11 -10.18 -3.85 10.93
C ALA A 11 -8.96 -3.08 10.37
N GLY A 12 -9.07 -1.74 10.26
CA GLY A 12 -7.94 -0.88 9.89
C GLY A 12 -6.72 -1.05 10.80
N LEU A 13 -6.94 -1.00 12.12
CA LEU A 13 -5.89 -1.20 13.11
C LEU A 13 -5.26 -2.61 13.03
N LEU A 14 -6.07 -3.63 12.82
CA LEU A 14 -5.58 -5.00 12.65
C LEU A 14 -4.68 -5.11 11.40
N MET A 15 -5.05 -4.48 10.28
CA MET A 15 -4.19 -4.41 9.09
C MET A 15 -2.87 -3.66 9.39
N ASP A 16 -2.92 -2.54 10.10
CA ASP A 16 -1.71 -1.79 10.50
C ASP A 16 -0.76 -2.66 11.35
N LEU A 17 -1.30 -3.58 12.14
CA LEU A 17 -0.58 -4.56 12.96
C LEU A 17 -0.22 -5.86 12.22
N GLY A 18 -0.51 -5.99 10.93
CA GLY A 18 -0.21 -7.19 10.12
C GLY A 18 -1.19 -8.35 10.31
N ARG A 19 -2.30 -8.16 11.06
CA ARG A 19 -3.29 -9.19 11.39
C ARG A 19 -4.42 -9.26 10.36
N TYR A 20 -4.06 -9.54 9.11
CA TYR A 20 -4.99 -9.49 7.96
C TYR A 20 -6.15 -10.49 8.02
N LEU A 21 -5.90 -11.72 8.52
CA LEU A 21 -6.97 -12.73 8.65
C LEU A 21 -8.06 -12.27 9.62
N GLU A 22 -7.67 -11.64 10.73
CA GLU A 22 -8.62 -11.10 11.71
C GLU A 22 -9.33 -9.87 11.16
N ALA A 23 -8.62 -8.99 10.46
CA ALA A 23 -9.23 -7.84 9.77
C ALA A 23 -10.29 -8.29 8.76
N GLU A 24 -10.02 -9.36 8.00
CA GLU A 24 -10.95 -9.95 7.05
C GLU A 24 -12.21 -10.50 7.70
N SER A 25 -12.09 -11.14 8.87
CA SER A 25 -13.26 -11.60 9.64
C SER A 25 -14.22 -10.47 10.03
N LEU A 26 -13.70 -9.23 10.13
CA LEU A 26 -14.48 -8.03 10.41
C LEU A 26 -14.97 -7.33 9.13
N LEU A 27 -14.56 -7.76 7.95
CA LEU A 27 -14.92 -7.13 6.68
C LEU A 27 -15.37 -8.21 5.66
N PRO A 28 -16.42 -9.00 5.98
CA PRO A 28 -16.87 -10.05 5.08
C PRO A 28 -17.34 -9.46 3.74
N GLY A 29 -16.93 -10.08 2.63
CA GLY A 29 -17.37 -9.66 1.30
C GLY A 29 -18.88 -9.83 1.10
N GLU A 30 -19.40 -9.22 0.04
CA GLU A 30 -20.74 -9.54 -0.44
C GLU A 30 -20.84 -10.99 -0.91
N PRO A 31 -22.02 -11.64 -0.81
CA PRO A 31 -23.33 -11.08 -0.43
C PRO A 31 -23.62 -11.09 1.08
N HIS A 32 -22.60 -11.25 1.93
CA HIS A 32 -22.76 -11.45 3.37
C HIS A 32 -22.22 -10.27 4.20
N PRO A 33 -22.75 -9.05 4.02
CA PRO A 33 -22.31 -7.93 4.84
C PRO A 33 -22.65 -8.18 6.31
N PRO A 34 -21.90 -7.57 7.25
CA PRO A 34 -22.16 -7.77 8.67
C PRO A 34 -23.55 -7.27 9.04
N PRO A 35 -24.22 -7.83 10.08
CA PRO A 35 -25.56 -7.41 10.47
C PRO A 35 -25.72 -5.90 10.72
N ALA A 36 -24.66 -5.24 11.18
CA ALA A 36 -24.63 -3.80 11.43
C ALA A 36 -24.76 -2.96 10.14
N TYR A 37 -24.47 -3.52 8.97
CA TYR A 37 -24.47 -2.82 7.67
C TYR A 37 -25.86 -2.31 7.28
N ARG A 38 -26.91 -3.13 7.46
CA ARG A 38 -28.28 -2.77 7.05
C ARG A 38 -28.82 -1.53 7.76
N LYS A 39 -28.39 -1.30 9.00
CA LYS A 39 -28.80 -0.17 9.86
C LYS A 39 -27.76 0.96 9.90
N ALA A 40 -26.74 0.90 9.06
CA ALA A 40 -25.68 1.89 9.01
C ALA A 40 -26.06 3.07 8.10
N ASP A 41 -25.62 4.27 8.48
CA ASP A 41 -25.68 5.45 7.64
C ASP A 41 -24.66 5.39 6.49
N LEU A 42 -24.73 6.40 5.62
CA LEU A 42 -23.89 6.54 4.43
C LEU A 42 -22.39 6.54 4.77
N GLU A 43 -22.00 7.27 5.81
CA GLU A 43 -20.60 7.39 6.25
C GLU A 43 -20.03 6.07 6.76
N ALA A 44 -20.80 5.35 7.56
CA ALA A 44 -20.40 4.04 8.07
C ALA A 44 -20.25 3.00 6.96
N ARG A 45 -21.18 2.99 5.99
CA ARG A 45 -21.10 2.10 4.81
C ARG A 45 -19.92 2.45 3.92
N THR A 46 -19.70 3.74 3.67
CA THR A 46 -18.53 4.22 2.92
C THR A 46 -17.24 3.77 3.58
N ARG A 47 -17.09 4.00 4.89
CA ARG A 47 -15.88 3.60 5.62
C ARG A 47 -15.67 2.09 5.56
N TYR A 48 -16.74 1.30 5.69
CA TYR A 48 -16.68 -0.14 5.54
C TYR A 48 -16.09 -0.54 4.19
N HIS A 49 -16.65 -0.02 3.10
CA HIS A 49 -16.18 -0.32 1.74
C HIS A 49 -14.78 0.18 1.47
N ALA A 50 -14.42 1.39 1.90
CA ALA A 50 -13.06 1.92 1.75
C ALA A 50 -12.04 1.05 2.51
N THR A 51 -12.39 0.56 3.70
CA THR A 51 -11.53 -0.33 4.49
C THR A 51 -11.42 -1.72 3.85
N ARG A 52 -12.53 -2.24 3.30
CA ARG A 52 -12.55 -3.50 2.54
C ARG A 52 -11.68 -3.41 1.27
N LEU A 53 -11.75 -2.30 0.55
CA LEU A 53 -10.86 -2.06 -0.59
C LEU A 53 -9.40 -2.04 -0.17
N ARG A 54 -9.06 -1.34 0.91
CA ARG A 54 -7.70 -1.36 1.47
C ARG A 54 -7.21 -2.79 1.75
N LEU A 55 -8.02 -3.59 2.45
CA LEU A 55 -7.73 -5.00 2.74
C LEU A 55 -7.42 -5.78 1.46
N LEU A 56 -8.27 -5.67 0.44
CA LEU A 56 -8.11 -6.36 -0.82
C LEU A 56 -6.83 -5.93 -1.55
N LEU A 57 -6.53 -4.63 -1.58
CA LEU A 57 -5.33 -4.12 -2.24
C LEU A 57 -4.04 -4.57 -1.53
N GLU A 58 -3.99 -4.49 -0.20
CA GLU A 58 -2.82 -4.88 0.59
C GLU A 58 -2.56 -6.39 0.58
N THR A 59 -3.60 -7.18 0.31
CA THR A 59 -3.50 -8.65 0.16
C THR A 59 -3.40 -9.11 -1.29
N GLY A 60 -3.20 -8.20 -2.24
CA GLY A 60 -2.95 -8.54 -3.64
C GLY A 60 -4.17 -9.01 -4.42
N ARG A 61 -5.38 -8.70 -3.96
CA ARG A 61 -6.67 -9.07 -4.57
C ARG A 61 -7.26 -7.94 -5.42
N LEU A 62 -6.44 -7.37 -6.30
CA LEU A 62 -6.82 -6.20 -7.11
C LEU A 62 -8.08 -6.42 -7.97
N GLY A 63 -8.24 -7.62 -8.57
CA GLY A 63 -9.43 -7.94 -9.37
C GLY A 63 -10.72 -7.81 -8.55
N GLN A 64 -10.73 -8.46 -7.37
CA GLN A 64 -11.83 -8.39 -6.41
C GLN A 64 -12.04 -6.96 -5.89
N ALA A 65 -10.97 -6.21 -5.61
CA ALA A 65 -11.07 -4.81 -5.17
C ALA A 65 -11.79 -3.94 -6.21
N LEU A 66 -11.50 -4.13 -7.51
CA LEU A 66 -12.16 -3.38 -8.57
C LEU A 66 -13.63 -3.78 -8.71
N GLU A 67 -13.94 -5.08 -8.64
CA GLU A 67 -15.31 -5.56 -8.76
C GLU A 67 -16.19 -5.11 -7.59
N GLU A 68 -15.76 -5.38 -6.35
CA GLU A 68 -16.48 -4.97 -5.15
C GLU A 68 -16.57 -3.44 -5.06
N GLY A 69 -15.48 -2.73 -5.39
CA GLY A 69 -15.42 -1.27 -5.31
C GLY A 69 -16.32 -0.56 -6.33
N GLU A 70 -16.35 -1.01 -7.59
CA GLU A 70 -17.25 -0.45 -8.61
C GLU A 70 -18.72 -0.71 -8.29
N ARG A 71 -19.04 -1.85 -7.69
CA ARG A 71 -20.40 -2.13 -7.21
C ARG A 71 -20.76 -1.20 -6.04
N ALA A 72 -19.94 -1.19 -5.00
CA ALA A 72 -20.15 -0.36 -3.82
C ALA A 72 -20.26 1.13 -4.16
N TYR A 73 -19.41 1.63 -5.08
CA TYR A 73 -19.44 3.03 -5.48
C TYR A 73 -20.68 3.41 -6.30
N ARG A 74 -21.19 2.50 -7.14
CA ARG A 74 -22.46 2.74 -7.86
C ARG A 74 -23.65 2.83 -6.91
N GLU A 75 -23.68 1.98 -5.88
CA GLU A 75 -24.76 1.97 -4.90
C GLU A 75 -24.65 3.12 -3.89
N THR A 76 -23.41 3.49 -3.54
CA THR A 76 -23.09 4.42 -2.48
C THR A 76 -22.00 5.41 -2.94
N PRO A 77 -22.29 6.33 -3.88
CA PRO A 77 -21.30 7.29 -4.35
C PRO A 77 -20.85 8.19 -3.22
N HIS A 78 -19.55 8.20 -2.93
CA HIS A 78 -18.98 9.02 -1.87
C HIS A 78 -17.51 9.37 -2.14
N PRO A 79 -17.07 10.62 -1.91
CA PRO A 79 -15.68 11.05 -2.13
C PRO A 79 -14.58 10.17 -1.53
N TRP A 80 -14.78 9.69 -0.30
CA TRP A 80 -13.79 8.82 0.33
C TRP A 80 -13.71 7.45 -0.35
N LEU A 81 -14.85 6.88 -0.74
CA LEU A 81 -14.88 5.63 -1.50
C LEU A 81 -14.29 5.81 -2.90
N ALA A 82 -14.52 6.97 -3.54
CA ALA A 82 -13.90 7.33 -4.81
C ALA A 82 -12.36 7.31 -4.71
N ALA A 83 -11.79 7.85 -3.62
CA ALA A 83 -10.34 7.84 -3.39
C ALA A 83 -9.76 6.42 -3.25
N ALA A 84 -10.45 5.55 -2.51
CA ALA A 84 -10.05 4.15 -2.36
C ALA A 84 -10.14 3.39 -3.69
N LEU A 85 -11.23 3.56 -4.44
CA LEU A 85 -11.43 2.94 -5.76
C LEU A 85 -10.45 3.47 -6.81
N LEU A 86 -10.13 4.77 -6.78
CA LEU A 86 -9.12 5.38 -7.65
C LEU A 86 -7.74 4.73 -7.44
N SER A 87 -7.39 4.41 -6.20
CA SER A 87 -6.14 3.71 -5.89
C SER A 87 -6.09 2.33 -6.55
N ALA A 88 -7.20 1.57 -6.51
CA ALA A 88 -7.30 0.28 -7.20
C ALA A 88 -7.14 0.43 -8.72
N TRP A 89 -7.86 1.36 -9.36
CA TRP A 89 -7.74 1.62 -10.79
C TRP A 89 -6.31 2.02 -11.19
N THR A 90 -5.67 2.85 -10.39
CA THR A 90 -4.30 3.29 -10.62
C THR A 90 -3.32 2.12 -10.55
N LEU A 91 -3.50 1.18 -9.61
CA LEU A 91 -2.70 -0.03 -9.55
C LEU A 91 -2.90 -0.94 -10.77
N LYS A 92 -4.11 -0.95 -11.35
CA LYS A 92 -4.42 -1.60 -12.64
C LYS A 92 -3.74 -0.91 -13.84
N GLY A 93 -3.25 0.32 -13.66
CA GLY A 93 -2.63 1.11 -14.73
C GLY A 93 -3.57 2.08 -15.43
N ARG A 94 -4.76 2.35 -14.87
CA ARG A 94 -5.72 3.32 -15.41
C ARG A 94 -6.03 4.39 -14.37
N PHE A 95 -5.89 5.65 -14.74
CA PHE A 95 -6.32 6.76 -13.89
C PHE A 95 -7.74 7.19 -14.25
N ARG A 96 -8.60 7.35 -13.24
CA ARG A 96 -10.02 7.72 -13.37
C ARG A 96 -10.19 9.16 -12.90
N GLU A 97 -10.19 10.09 -13.85
CA GLU A 97 -10.27 11.54 -13.56
C GLU A 97 -11.56 11.88 -12.81
N ASP A 98 -12.67 11.22 -13.15
CA ASP A 98 -13.96 11.34 -12.48
C ASP A 98 -13.86 11.01 -10.98
N LEU A 99 -13.22 9.90 -10.62
CA LEU A 99 -13.01 9.52 -9.22
C LEU A 99 -12.02 10.44 -8.51
N PHE A 100 -11.03 10.97 -9.24
CA PHE A 100 -10.06 11.90 -8.67
C PHE A 100 -10.73 13.23 -8.28
N GLN A 101 -11.52 13.83 -9.18
CA GLN A 101 -12.24 15.06 -8.87
C GLN A 101 -13.19 14.89 -7.68
N GLU A 102 -13.84 13.72 -7.57
CA GLU A 102 -14.68 13.42 -6.41
C GLU A 102 -13.84 13.25 -5.12
N ALA A 103 -12.71 12.53 -5.19
CA ALA A 103 -11.83 12.32 -4.05
C ALA A 103 -11.30 13.62 -3.44
N LEU A 104 -11.07 14.65 -4.26
CA LEU A 104 -10.61 15.97 -3.80
C LEU A 104 -11.61 16.70 -2.91
N ARG A 105 -12.90 16.34 -2.95
CA ARG A 105 -13.97 16.98 -2.18
C ARG A 105 -14.00 16.57 -0.71
N HIS A 106 -13.22 15.56 -0.32
CA HIS A 106 -13.20 15.05 1.04
C HIS A 106 -11.79 15.12 1.63
N PRO A 107 -11.61 15.64 2.86
CA PRO A 107 -10.30 15.74 3.49
C PRO A 107 -9.52 14.42 3.48
N ASP A 108 -10.12 13.33 3.96
CA ASP A 108 -9.47 12.00 3.98
C ASP A 108 -9.28 11.39 2.58
N GLY A 109 -10.03 11.87 1.58
CA GLY A 109 -9.93 11.41 0.20
C GLY A 109 -8.80 12.11 -0.56
N LYS A 110 -8.57 13.40 -0.28
CA LYS A 110 -7.60 14.23 -1.00
C LYS A 110 -6.18 13.65 -0.99
N GLY A 111 -5.68 13.26 0.18
CA GLY A 111 -4.33 12.69 0.31
C GLY A 111 -4.15 11.40 -0.50
N LEU A 112 -5.15 10.52 -0.49
CA LEU A 112 -5.16 9.30 -1.30
C LEU A 112 -5.26 9.60 -2.81
N GLY A 113 -6.11 10.57 -3.19
CA GLY A 113 -6.25 10.99 -4.59
C GLY A 113 -4.94 11.53 -5.16
N VAL A 114 -4.25 12.41 -4.42
CA VAL A 114 -2.95 12.95 -4.83
C VAL A 114 -1.89 11.85 -4.92
N LEU A 115 -1.88 10.90 -3.99
CA LEU A 115 -0.97 9.75 -4.03
C LEU A 115 -1.23 8.87 -5.26
N ALA A 116 -2.49 8.61 -5.61
CA ALA A 116 -2.84 7.88 -6.81
C ALA A 116 -2.37 8.60 -8.08
N LEU A 117 -2.53 9.93 -8.17
CA LEU A 117 -2.01 10.71 -9.29
C LEU A 117 -0.48 10.63 -9.38
N ALA A 118 0.21 10.62 -8.24
CA ALA A 118 1.66 10.44 -8.18
C ALA A 118 2.08 9.07 -8.74
N HIS A 119 1.42 7.99 -8.32
CA HIS A 119 1.69 6.64 -8.84
C HIS A 119 1.39 6.54 -10.33
N HIS A 120 0.31 7.14 -10.81
CA HIS A 120 0.00 7.20 -12.23
C HIS A 120 1.08 7.90 -13.06
N ARG A 121 1.57 9.05 -12.59
CA ARG A 121 2.71 9.74 -13.22
C ARG A 121 3.94 8.87 -13.26
N TRP A 122 4.27 8.22 -12.14
CA TRP A 122 5.41 7.31 -12.08
C TRP A 122 5.27 6.16 -13.09
N GLN A 123 4.09 5.54 -13.22
CA GLN A 123 3.85 4.49 -14.21
C GLN A 123 4.05 4.96 -15.67
N ARG A 124 3.90 6.26 -15.93
CA ARG A 124 4.15 6.89 -17.23
C ARG A 124 5.57 7.47 -17.38
N ASN A 125 6.49 7.10 -16.48
CA ASN A 125 7.86 7.61 -16.43
C ASN A 125 7.98 9.13 -16.26
N LEU A 126 6.92 9.77 -15.73
CA LEU A 126 6.93 11.19 -15.37
C LEU A 126 7.43 11.36 -13.93
N ASP A 127 7.85 12.57 -13.56
CA ASP A 127 8.27 12.88 -12.19
C ASP A 127 7.06 12.95 -11.22
N PRO A 128 6.95 12.03 -10.25
CA PRO A 128 5.90 12.04 -9.24
C PRO A 128 6.29 12.86 -8.00
N THR A 129 7.54 13.33 -7.90
CA THR A 129 8.10 13.92 -6.66
C THR A 129 7.26 15.08 -6.10
N PRO A 130 6.78 16.05 -6.90
CA PRO A 130 5.96 17.14 -6.38
C PRO A 130 4.67 16.62 -5.73
N LEU A 131 4.00 15.64 -6.36
CA LEU A 131 2.76 15.06 -5.87
C LEU A 131 2.99 14.17 -4.64
N LEU A 132 4.10 13.43 -4.58
CA LEU A 132 4.46 12.67 -3.38
C LEU A 132 4.70 13.60 -2.19
N LYS A 133 5.36 14.75 -2.40
CA LYS A 133 5.52 15.77 -1.36
C LYS A 133 4.19 16.40 -0.95
N GLU A 134 3.28 16.60 -1.90
CA GLU A 134 1.92 17.07 -1.60
C GLU A 134 1.13 16.06 -0.78
N ALA A 135 1.13 14.78 -1.14
CA ALA A 135 0.50 13.71 -0.36
C ALA A 135 1.07 13.62 1.08
N LEU A 136 2.38 13.86 1.25
CA LEU A 136 3.00 13.96 2.58
C LEU A 136 2.52 15.17 3.39
N ARG A 137 2.26 16.30 2.74
CA ARG A 137 1.70 17.49 3.42
C ARG A 137 0.25 17.26 3.83
N GLU A 138 -0.57 16.73 2.93
CA GLU A 138 -1.98 16.43 3.19
C GLU A 138 -2.16 15.39 4.29
N SER A 139 -1.35 14.31 4.27
CA SER A 139 -1.39 13.28 5.32
C SER A 139 -1.01 13.80 6.70
N ARG A 140 -0.07 14.74 6.80
CA ARG A 140 0.27 15.40 8.08
C ARG A 140 -0.83 16.31 8.59
N ARG A 141 -1.46 17.07 7.68
CA ARG A 141 -2.56 17.99 8.04
C ARG A 141 -3.72 17.28 8.74
N LEU A 142 -4.04 16.06 8.30
CA LEU A 142 -5.16 15.27 8.81
C LEU A 142 -4.75 14.13 9.75
N SER A 143 -3.46 14.04 10.10
CA SER A 143 -2.93 12.92 10.90
C SER A 143 -3.30 11.55 10.34
N ASN A 144 -3.12 11.35 9.03
CA ASN A 144 -3.36 10.07 8.35
C ASN A 144 -2.03 9.29 8.17
N PRO A 145 -1.65 8.43 9.13
CA PRO A 145 -0.37 7.73 9.11
C PRO A 145 -0.24 6.75 7.94
N TYR A 146 -1.35 6.15 7.51
CA TYR A 146 -1.37 5.22 6.38
C TYR A 146 -0.90 5.90 5.08
N VAL A 147 -1.54 7.02 4.72
CA VAL A 147 -1.14 7.78 3.52
C VAL A 147 0.28 8.33 3.67
N TYR A 148 0.65 8.76 4.87
CA TYR A 148 2.00 9.27 5.16
C TYR A 148 3.07 8.22 4.88
N HIS A 149 2.93 7.01 5.42
CA HIS A 149 3.90 5.93 5.25
C HIS A 149 3.95 5.43 3.81
N LEU A 150 2.80 5.32 3.13
CA LEU A 150 2.76 4.98 1.70
C LEU A 150 3.46 6.01 0.82
N ALA A 151 3.21 7.31 1.05
CA ALA A 151 3.83 8.38 0.28
C ALA A 151 5.35 8.43 0.51
N LEU A 152 5.82 8.26 1.75
CA LEU A 152 7.25 8.17 2.06
C LEU A 152 7.91 6.96 1.40
N THR A 153 7.28 5.79 1.48
CA THR A 153 7.78 4.56 0.84
C THR A 153 7.88 4.75 -0.67
N SER A 154 6.83 5.30 -1.28
CA SER A 154 6.79 5.57 -2.72
C SER A 154 7.89 6.56 -3.14
N LEU A 155 8.13 7.59 -2.34
CA LEU A 155 9.21 8.55 -2.58
C LEU A 155 10.59 7.90 -2.49
N ALA A 156 10.82 7.05 -1.48
CA ALA A 156 12.09 6.38 -1.32
C ALA A 156 12.36 5.39 -2.48
N LEU A 157 11.36 4.62 -2.89
CA LEU A 157 11.46 3.70 -4.03
C LEU A 157 11.69 4.45 -5.36
N TYR A 158 11.01 5.58 -5.57
CA TYR A 158 11.22 6.40 -6.77
C TYR A 158 12.63 7.02 -6.81
N LEU A 159 13.11 7.51 -5.67
CA LEU A 159 14.42 8.15 -5.57
C LEU A 159 15.57 7.16 -5.58
N TRP A 160 15.37 5.91 -5.18
CA TRP A 160 16.42 4.90 -5.11
C TRP A 160 17.37 4.88 -6.33
N PRO A 161 16.90 4.71 -7.58
CA PRO A 161 17.80 4.67 -8.74
C PRO A 161 18.44 6.02 -9.10
N LYS A 162 17.94 7.14 -8.57
CA LYS A 162 18.36 8.51 -8.96
C LYS A 162 19.21 9.21 -7.90
N ALA A 163 18.95 8.89 -6.64
CA ALA A 163 19.50 9.53 -5.46
C ALA A 163 19.57 8.51 -4.31
N PRO A 164 20.43 7.47 -4.40
CA PRO A 164 20.47 6.36 -3.46
C PRO A 164 20.74 6.80 -2.01
N ARG A 165 21.60 7.81 -1.80
CA ARG A 165 21.83 8.40 -0.47
C ARG A 165 20.54 8.96 0.17
N LYS A 166 19.68 9.61 -0.63
CA LYS A 166 18.38 10.12 -0.15
C LYS A 166 17.42 8.98 0.14
N ALA A 167 17.35 7.97 -0.72
CA ALA A 167 16.54 6.78 -0.48
C ALA A 167 16.97 6.03 0.81
N LYS A 168 18.28 5.92 1.06
CA LYS A 168 18.83 5.33 2.30
C LYS A 168 18.41 6.13 3.54
N ALA A 169 18.55 7.46 3.51
CA ALA A 169 18.09 8.32 4.59
C ALA A 169 16.58 8.19 4.84
N LEU A 170 15.78 8.14 3.78
CA LEU A 170 14.32 7.93 3.88
C LEU A 170 13.97 6.55 4.45
N SER A 171 14.68 5.49 4.04
CA SER A 171 14.47 4.13 4.56
C SER A 171 14.78 4.06 6.07
N GLN A 172 15.84 4.73 6.53
CA GLN A 172 16.19 4.81 7.95
C GLN A 172 15.11 5.58 8.73
N HIS A 173 14.64 6.70 8.18
CA HIS A 173 13.57 7.49 8.79
C HIS A 173 12.28 6.67 8.90
N LEU A 174 11.88 5.97 7.84
CA LEU A 174 10.73 5.07 7.83
C LEU A 174 10.85 3.99 8.91
N LEU A 175 12.01 3.34 9.01
CA LEU A 175 12.26 2.29 9.99
C LEU A 175 12.14 2.81 11.43
N TYR A 176 12.74 3.96 11.73
CA TYR A 176 12.62 4.59 13.04
C TYR A 176 11.16 4.96 13.38
N GLN A 177 10.46 5.62 12.45
CA GLN A 177 9.09 6.08 12.67
C GLN A 177 8.13 4.91 12.88
N THR A 178 8.14 3.93 11.98
CA THR A 178 7.23 2.76 12.02
C THR A 178 7.49 1.86 13.22
N HIS A 179 8.75 1.72 13.64
CA HIS A 179 9.09 1.03 14.88
C HIS A 179 8.52 1.75 16.10
N ARG A 180 8.66 3.09 16.17
CA ARG A 180 8.15 3.89 17.30
C ARG A 180 6.62 3.89 17.38
N THR A 181 5.92 3.85 16.25
CA THR A 181 4.46 3.97 16.20
C THR A 181 3.72 2.63 16.09
N GLY A 182 4.42 1.51 15.91
CA GLY A 182 3.83 0.17 15.93
C GLY A 182 3.12 -0.27 14.64
N PHE A 183 3.35 0.41 13.51
CA PHE A 183 2.79 0.00 12.21
C PHE A 183 3.62 -1.13 11.61
N ALA A 184 3.29 -2.37 11.98
CA ALA A 184 4.03 -3.58 11.63
C ALA A 184 4.26 -3.71 10.11
N VAL A 185 3.22 -3.56 9.30
CA VAL A 185 3.33 -3.75 7.83
C VAL A 185 4.24 -2.71 7.20
N HIS A 186 4.15 -1.45 7.64
CA HIS A 186 5.04 -0.41 7.15
C HIS A 186 6.47 -0.58 7.66
N LEU A 187 6.66 -1.15 8.85
CA LEU A 187 7.98 -1.54 9.37
C LEU A 187 8.60 -2.67 8.52
N GLU A 188 7.83 -3.69 8.14
CA GLU A 188 8.28 -4.75 7.22
C GLU A 188 8.77 -4.15 5.90
N VAL A 189 7.97 -3.29 5.29
CA VAL A 189 8.32 -2.59 4.04
C VAL A 189 9.58 -1.72 4.23
N ALA A 190 9.71 -1.01 5.35
CA ALA A 190 10.89 -0.20 5.64
C ALA A 190 12.16 -1.06 5.82
N ARG A 191 12.05 -2.21 6.49
CA ARG A 191 13.14 -3.18 6.65
C ARG A 191 13.60 -3.71 5.30
N LEU A 192 12.65 -4.13 4.46
CA LEU A 192 12.94 -4.66 3.12
C LEU A 192 13.58 -3.61 2.21
N LEU A 193 13.06 -2.39 2.22
CA LEU A 193 13.65 -1.27 1.48
C LEU A 193 15.08 -1.00 1.92
N ARG A 194 15.32 -0.96 3.23
CA ARG A 194 16.66 -0.74 3.78
C ARG A 194 17.61 -1.89 3.43
N ALA A 195 17.15 -3.14 3.57
CA ALA A 195 17.92 -4.33 3.24
C ALA A 195 18.32 -4.34 1.77
N GLN A 196 17.42 -3.96 0.86
CA GLN A 196 17.76 -3.83 -0.54
C GLN A 196 18.87 -2.80 -0.78
N LEU A 197 18.72 -1.60 -0.24
CA LEU A 197 19.68 -0.50 -0.43
C LEU A 197 21.07 -0.86 0.11
N LEU A 198 21.12 -1.54 1.27
CA LEU A 198 22.37 -2.00 1.86
C LEU A 198 23.02 -3.12 1.07
N LEU A 199 22.25 -4.10 0.60
CA LEU A 199 22.80 -5.19 -0.21
C LEU A 199 23.42 -4.70 -1.53
N GLU A 200 22.89 -3.62 -2.12
CA GLU A 200 23.48 -3.01 -3.32
C GLU A 200 24.83 -2.34 -3.05
N GLU A 201 25.09 -1.95 -1.80
CA GLU A 201 26.37 -1.46 -1.32
C GLU A 201 27.31 -2.59 -0.86
N GLY A 202 26.89 -3.85 -0.98
CA GLY A 202 27.67 -5.03 -0.55
C GLY A 202 27.61 -5.32 0.96
N GLU A 203 26.69 -4.68 1.67
CA GLU A 203 26.53 -4.84 3.12
C GLU A 203 25.70 -6.08 3.47
N LYS A 204 25.95 -6.65 4.65
CA LYS A 204 25.18 -7.77 5.22
C LYS A 204 23.83 -7.29 5.76
N VAL A 205 22.75 -8.04 5.52
CA VAL A 205 21.37 -7.60 5.84
C VAL A 205 20.48 -8.66 6.51
N GLU A 206 21.05 -9.78 6.93
CA GLU A 206 20.31 -10.90 7.54
C GLU A 206 19.48 -10.42 8.74
N HIS A 207 20.04 -9.49 9.54
CA HIS A 207 19.37 -8.86 10.67
C HIS A 207 18.09 -8.08 10.30
N LEU A 208 17.97 -7.58 9.06
CA LEU A 208 16.78 -6.88 8.57
C LEU A 208 15.73 -7.84 8.00
N LEU A 209 16.13 -9.06 7.66
CA LEU A 209 15.27 -10.08 7.09
C LEU A 209 14.70 -11.04 8.16
N GLY A 210 15.13 -10.95 9.42
CA GLY A 210 14.64 -11.78 10.52
C GLY A 210 13.24 -11.41 11.03
N PHE A 211 12.22 -11.45 10.17
CA PHE A 211 10.82 -11.25 10.54
C PHE A 211 9.88 -12.15 9.73
N THR A 212 8.67 -12.36 10.24
CA THR A 212 7.62 -13.10 9.54
C THR A 212 6.76 -12.11 8.73
N PRO A 213 6.73 -12.19 7.38
CA PRO A 213 5.96 -11.27 6.57
C PRO A 213 4.46 -11.43 6.74
N SER A 214 3.75 -10.31 6.84
CA SER A 214 2.29 -10.29 7.05
C SER A 214 1.48 -10.48 5.76
N VAL A 215 2.03 -10.12 4.59
CA VAL A 215 1.33 -10.18 3.30
C VAL A 215 2.19 -10.85 2.22
N PRO A 216 1.58 -11.41 1.16
CA PRO A 216 2.31 -12.03 0.05
C PRO A 216 3.38 -11.12 -0.59
N LEU A 217 3.14 -9.80 -0.70
CA LEU A 217 4.12 -8.87 -1.25
C LEU A 217 5.42 -8.81 -0.42
N THR A 218 5.30 -8.65 0.91
CA THR A 218 6.48 -8.55 1.79
C THR A 218 7.21 -9.89 1.85
N ARG A 219 6.49 -11.01 1.77
CA ARG A 219 7.08 -12.35 1.65
C ARG A 219 7.89 -12.52 0.37
N ALA A 220 7.29 -12.21 -0.78
CA ALA A 220 7.97 -12.33 -2.06
C ALA A 220 9.21 -11.44 -2.12
N TRP A 221 9.11 -10.21 -1.60
CA TRP A 221 10.25 -9.30 -1.55
C TRP A 221 11.34 -9.81 -0.61
N GLN A 222 11.00 -10.29 0.59
CA GLN A 222 11.97 -10.91 1.51
C GLN A 222 12.71 -12.09 0.85
N ALA A 223 11.99 -13.00 0.20
CA ALA A 223 12.57 -14.13 -0.53
C ALA A 223 13.56 -13.66 -1.62
N VAL A 224 13.19 -12.64 -2.41
CA VAL A 224 14.09 -12.05 -3.41
C VAL A 224 15.35 -11.46 -2.78
N LEU A 225 15.25 -10.86 -1.59
CA LEU A 225 16.40 -10.33 -0.87
C LEU A 225 17.29 -11.43 -0.28
N ALA A 226 16.71 -12.57 0.10
CA ALA A 226 17.42 -13.77 0.55
C ALA A 226 18.03 -14.59 -0.60
N GLY A 227 17.74 -14.25 -1.86
CA GLY A 227 18.21 -14.99 -3.03
C GLY A 227 17.37 -16.24 -3.35
N GLU A 228 16.14 -16.27 -2.86
CA GLU A 228 15.17 -17.35 -3.05
C GLU A 228 14.15 -16.97 -4.14
N ASN A 229 13.55 -17.98 -4.77
CA ASN A 229 12.48 -17.75 -5.73
C ASN A 229 11.25 -17.18 -5.00
N PRO A 230 10.71 -16.01 -5.41
CA PRO A 230 9.57 -15.41 -4.73
C PRO A 230 8.33 -16.28 -4.71
N GLY A 231 8.11 -17.19 -5.68
CA GLY A 231 6.98 -18.15 -5.73
C GLY A 231 5.55 -17.58 -5.79
N GLU A 232 5.37 -16.31 -5.43
CA GLU A 232 4.09 -15.64 -5.21
C GLU A 232 3.54 -14.99 -6.48
N ASN A 233 2.21 -15.04 -6.66
CA ASN A 233 1.54 -14.31 -7.73
C ASN A 233 1.41 -12.82 -7.38
N LEU A 234 2.34 -12.01 -7.90
CA LEU A 234 2.38 -10.57 -7.64
C LEU A 234 1.53 -9.72 -8.61
N GLY A 235 0.64 -10.34 -9.39
CA GLY A 235 -0.20 -9.66 -10.37
C GLY A 235 -1.10 -8.59 -9.74
N GLY A 236 -1.66 -8.86 -8.56
CA GLY A 236 -2.58 -7.94 -7.88
C GLY A 236 -1.93 -6.84 -7.04
N TYR A 237 -0.60 -6.70 -7.06
CA TYR A 237 0.10 -5.61 -6.37
C TYR A 237 0.49 -4.44 -7.28
N GLY A 238 0.03 -4.45 -8.54
CA GLY A 238 0.25 -3.36 -9.49
C GLY A 238 1.74 -3.01 -9.66
N ILE A 239 2.09 -1.74 -9.45
CA ILE A 239 3.47 -1.24 -9.61
C ILE A 239 4.47 -1.92 -8.65
N LEU A 240 4.06 -2.20 -7.41
CA LEU A 240 4.94 -2.85 -6.42
C LEU A 240 5.22 -4.30 -6.80
N GLY A 241 4.20 -5.03 -7.26
CA GLY A 241 4.38 -6.40 -7.73
C GLY A 241 5.22 -6.51 -9.00
N ARG A 242 5.14 -5.52 -9.92
CA ARG A 242 6.04 -5.43 -11.08
C ARG A 242 7.48 -5.14 -10.64
N TRP A 243 7.63 -4.27 -9.67
CA TRP A 243 8.92 -3.86 -9.15
C TRP A 243 9.66 -5.02 -8.43
N VAL A 244 9.00 -5.81 -7.56
CA VAL A 244 9.63 -7.00 -6.93
C VAL A 244 10.04 -8.03 -7.99
N ARG A 245 9.21 -8.26 -9.01
CA ARG A 245 9.54 -9.16 -10.13
C ARG A 245 10.76 -8.67 -10.91
N GLU A 246 10.86 -7.36 -11.15
CA GLU A 246 12.01 -6.76 -11.81
C GLU A 246 13.28 -6.88 -10.96
N LEU A 247 13.17 -6.68 -9.64
CA LEU A 247 14.27 -6.86 -8.70
C LEU A 247 14.84 -8.29 -8.77
N TRP A 248 13.96 -9.30 -8.78
CA TRP A 248 14.37 -10.71 -8.97
C TRP A 248 15.09 -10.93 -10.30
N ARG A 249 14.52 -10.45 -11.42
CA ARG A 249 15.14 -10.62 -12.75
C ARG A 249 16.54 -10.00 -12.84
N ARG A 250 16.72 -8.80 -12.29
CA ARG A 250 18.01 -8.11 -12.27
C ARG A 250 19.03 -8.84 -11.39
N ARG A 251 18.60 -9.34 -10.23
CA ARG A 251 19.46 -10.10 -9.33
C ARG A 251 19.85 -11.47 -9.84
N GLY A 252 18.95 -12.21 -10.49
CA GLY A 252 19.24 -13.51 -11.07
C GLY A 252 20.42 -13.49 -12.05
N ALA A 253 20.61 -12.38 -12.77
CA ALA A 253 21.73 -12.20 -13.70
C ALA A 253 23.05 -11.76 -13.03
N GLY A 254 22.98 -10.95 -11.96
CA GLY A 254 24.15 -10.38 -11.28
C GLY A 254 24.72 -11.26 -10.15
N TRP A 255 23.87 -11.97 -9.41
CA TRP A 255 24.27 -12.76 -8.25
C TRP A 255 24.66 -14.21 -8.58
N MET A 256 24.14 -14.79 -9.67
CA MET A 256 24.62 -16.09 -10.16
C MET A 256 26.07 -16.04 -10.68
N ARG A 257 26.66 -14.85 -10.90
CA ARG A 257 28.09 -14.70 -11.21
C ARG A 257 29.00 -14.69 -10.00
N HIS A 258 28.49 -14.39 -8.80
CA HIS A 258 29.27 -14.39 -7.56
C HIS A 258 29.15 -15.69 -6.75
N ARG A 259 28.33 -16.64 -7.21
CA ARG A 259 28.20 -18.00 -6.66
C ARG A 259 28.92 -19.08 -7.51
N ARG A 260 29.76 -18.67 -8.46
CA ARG A 260 30.67 -19.56 -9.20
C ARG A 260 32.10 -19.24 -8.87
#